data_AF-A0A7W5TP90-F1
#
_entry.id   AF-A0A7W5TP90-F1
#
_cell.length_a   1.000
_cell.length_b   1.000
_cell.length_c   1.000
_cell.angle_alpha   90.00
_cell.angle_beta   90.00
_cell.angle_gamma   90.00
#
_symmetry.space_group_name_H-M   'P 1'
#
loop_
_entity.id
_entity.type
_entity.pdbx_description
1 polymer ?
#
loop_
_entity_poly.entity_id
_entity_poly.type
_entity_poly.pdbx_seq_one_letter_code
_entity_poly.pdbx_strand_id
1 'polypeptide(L)'
;MIELGRLLQITEPILHDEETDKDLQLIFAPGSSLGGDRPKASVVDQHSHLSIANFPKESDEYSMETWEEIALRLGDQAAIATPQHELIEVAGKAVMLSRRFDRKSAIRVLFCQRMAMMGARDGERGNYPEIVDALAQHGAQGKPDALLAIVGWSLTC
;
A
#
# COMPACT_ATOMS: atom_id res chain seq x y z
N MET A 1 -17.83 -6.55 -2.41
CA MET A 1 -18.33 -6.79 -1.04
C MET A 1 -17.09 -6.91 -0.16
N ILE A 2 -16.90 -5.99 0.78
CA ILE A 2 -15.67 -5.89 1.57
C ILE A 2 -15.86 -6.67 2.88
N GLU A 3 -15.19 -7.81 3.06
CA GLU A 3 -15.16 -8.56 4.34
C GLU A 3 -14.04 -8.04 5.27
N LEU A 4 -13.96 -6.72 5.54
CA LEU A 4 -12.88 -6.16 6.35
C LEU A 4 -12.82 -6.76 7.76
N GLY A 5 -13.97 -7.04 8.37
CA GLY A 5 -14.01 -7.63 9.71
C GLY A 5 -13.35 -9.01 9.76
N ARG A 6 -13.56 -9.83 8.73
CA ARG A 6 -12.93 -11.16 8.64
C ARG A 6 -11.45 -11.06 8.34
N LEU A 7 -11.06 -10.14 7.44
CA LEU A 7 -9.66 -9.87 7.14
C LEU A 7 -8.90 -9.36 8.36
N LEU A 8 -9.51 -8.49 9.15
CA LEU A 8 -8.96 -7.99 10.42
C LEU A 8 -8.80 -9.10 11.46
N GLN A 9 -9.73 -10.06 11.54
CA GLN A 9 -9.62 -11.18 12.47
C GLN A 9 -8.43 -12.10 12.16
N ILE A 10 -8.03 -12.19 10.90
CA ILE A 10 -6.94 -13.07 10.49
C ILE A 10 -5.57 -12.37 10.48
N THR A 11 -5.51 -11.03 10.63
CA THR A 11 -4.23 -10.32 10.68
C THR A 11 -3.43 -10.66 11.92
N GLU A 12 -4.08 -10.89 13.06
CA GLU A 12 -3.42 -11.25 14.32
C GLU A 12 -2.71 -12.62 14.23
N PRO A 13 -3.38 -13.74 13.86
CA PRO A 13 -2.70 -15.01 13.63
C PRO A 13 -1.52 -14.92 12.67
N ILE A 14 -1.66 -14.15 11.58
CA ILE A 14 -0.60 -13.96 10.57
C ILE A 14 0.60 -13.21 11.13
N LEU A 15 0.39 -12.25 12.02
CA LEU A 15 1.49 -11.53 12.67
C LEU A 15 2.22 -12.37 13.73
N HIS A 16 1.58 -13.43 14.22
CA HIS A 16 2.12 -14.35 15.21
C HIS A 16 2.68 -15.65 14.62
N ASP A 17 2.71 -15.80 13.28
CA ASP A 17 3.05 -17.04 12.58
C ASP A 17 2.15 -18.24 13.00
N GLU A 18 0.89 -17.96 13.38
CA GLU A 18 -0.12 -18.93 13.81
C GLU A 18 -1.26 -19.09 12.79
N GLU A 19 -1.06 -18.66 11.56
CA GLU A 19 -2.09 -18.64 10.54
C GLU A 19 -2.44 -20.02 9.98
N THR A 20 -3.68 -20.17 9.50
CA THR A 20 -4.10 -21.37 8.76
C THR A 20 -3.99 -21.18 7.26
N ASP A 21 -3.93 -22.28 6.51
CA ASP A 21 -3.97 -22.26 5.03
C ASP A 21 -5.17 -21.48 4.49
N LYS A 22 -6.30 -21.46 5.21
CA LYS A 22 -7.50 -20.71 4.83
C LYS A 22 -7.32 -19.21 5.00
N ASP A 23 -6.59 -18.80 6.04
CA ASP A 23 -6.29 -17.39 6.32
C ASP A 23 -5.32 -16.85 5.27
N LEU A 24 -4.31 -17.66 4.92
CA LEU A 24 -3.40 -17.37 3.82
C LEU A 24 -4.15 -17.24 2.49
N GLN A 25 -5.09 -18.15 2.17
CA GLN A 25 -5.90 -18.01 0.96
C GLN A 25 -6.74 -16.73 0.92
N LEU A 26 -7.22 -16.28 2.08
CA LEU A 26 -8.03 -15.06 2.17
C LEU A 26 -7.18 -13.80 1.98
N ILE A 27 -5.97 -13.77 2.55
CA ILE A 27 -5.03 -12.66 2.35
C ILE A 27 -4.46 -12.69 0.94
N PHE A 28 -3.95 -13.83 0.45
CA PHE A 28 -3.27 -13.98 -0.85
C PHE A 28 -4.19 -14.05 -2.07
N ALA A 29 -5.49 -13.81 -1.90
CA ALA A 29 -6.41 -13.60 -3.03
C ALA A 29 -5.78 -12.61 -4.04
N PRO A 30 -6.01 -12.81 -5.35
CA PRO A 30 -5.05 -12.45 -6.40
C PRO A 30 -4.65 -10.97 -6.36
N GLY A 31 -3.41 -10.72 -5.94
CA GLY A 31 -2.77 -9.41 -6.03
C GLY A 31 -2.41 -8.75 -4.70
N SER A 32 -2.66 -9.37 -3.55
CA SER A 32 -2.03 -8.92 -2.30
C SER A 32 -0.58 -9.42 -2.22
N SER A 33 0.23 -8.67 -1.48
CA SER A 33 1.60 -9.03 -1.14
C SER A 33 1.79 -8.67 0.33
N LEU A 34 2.42 -9.57 1.09
CA LEU A 34 2.96 -9.31 2.44
C LEU A 34 4.25 -8.47 2.34
N GLY A 35 4.23 -7.42 1.54
CA GLY A 35 5.36 -6.49 1.41
C GLY A 35 5.36 -5.50 2.57
N GLY A 36 6.34 -5.64 3.47
CA GLY A 36 6.54 -4.78 4.65
C GLY A 36 6.05 -5.43 5.96
N ASP A 37 6.35 -4.79 7.10
CA ASP A 37 6.10 -5.31 8.46
C ASP A 37 4.61 -5.33 8.87
N ARG A 38 3.72 -4.82 8.01
CA ARG A 38 2.28 -4.66 8.28
C ARG A 38 1.41 -5.49 7.33
N PRO A 39 0.29 -6.06 7.83
CA PRO A 39 -0.58 -6.90 7.03
C PRO A 39 -1.40 -6.06 6.04
N LYS A 40 -1.41 -6.50 4.78
CA LYS A 40 -2.11 -5.83 3.67
C LYS A 40 -2.92 -6.84 2.87
N ALA A 41 -4.16 -6.50 2.51
CA ALA A 41 -5.01 -7.35 1.67
C ALA A 41 -5.56 -6.58 0.46
N SER A 42 -5.74 -7.27 -0.67
CA SER A 42 -6.46 -6.70 -1.82
C SER A 42 -7.96 -6.93 -1.64
N VAL A 43 -8.75 -5.85 -1.71
CA VAL A 43 -10.19 -5.86 -1.50
C VAL A 43 -10.92 -5.19 -2.65
N VAL A 44 -12.16 -5.60 -2.93
CA VAL A 44 -13.03 -4.92 -3.91
C VAL A 44 -14.02 -4.04 -3.17
N ASP A 45 -13.91 -2.73 -3.38
CA ASP A 45 -14.74 -1.72 -2.72
C ASP A 45 -16.23 -1.85 -3.12
N GLN A 46 -17.10 -1.08 -2.46
CA GLN A 46 -18.54 -1.04 -2.75
C GLN A 46 -18.88 -0.56 -4.17
N HIS A 47 -17.93 0.07 -4.84
CA HIS A 47 -18.04 0.60 -6.20
C HIS A 47 -17.38 -0.32 -7.23
N SER A 48 -17.00 -1.55 -6.84
CA SER A 48 -16.34 -2.54 -7.71
C SER A 48 -14.93 -2.14 -8.17
N HIS A 49 -14.24 -1.26 -7.45
CA HIS A 49 -12.84 -0.96 -7.69
C HIS A 49 -11.94 -1.82 -6.79
N LEU A 50 -10.78 -2.20 -7.34
CA LEU A 50 -9.76 -2.92 -6.59
C LEU A 50 -8.97 -1.92 -5.73
N SER A 51 -8.94 -2.18 -4.42
CA SER A 51 -8.27 -1.39 -3.40
C SER A 51 -7.36 -2.28 -2.57
N ILE A 52 -6.45 -1.66 -1.83
CA ILE A 52 -5.59 -2.29 -0.85
C ILE A 52 -6.07 -1.83 0.52
N ALA A 53 -6.29 -2.78 1.42
CA ALA A 53 -6.57 -2.55 2.83
C ALA A 53 -5.27 -2.73 3.63
N ASN A 54 -4.84 -1.67 4.31
CA ASN A 54 -3.76 -1.70 5.30
C ASN A 54 -4.38 -1.84 6.69
N PHE A 55 -3.97 -2.89 7.41
CA PHE A 55 -4.50 -3.22 8.72
C PHE A 55 -3.53 -2.84 9.84
N PRO A 56 -4.05 -2.45 11.02
CA PRO A 56 -3.24 -2.10 12.17
C PRO A 56 -2.52 -3.30 12.74
N LYS A 57 -1.33 -3.05 13.25
CA LYS A 57 -0.55 -3.98 14.04
C LYS A 57 -0.75 -3.69 15.52
N GLU A 58 -1.01 -4.70 16.34
CA GLU A 58 -1.24 -4.49 17.78
C GLU A 58 -0.03 -3.94 18.53
N SER A 59 1.18 -4.17 18.01
CA SER A 59 2.41 -3.62 18.60
C SER A 59 2.60 -2.13 18.34
N ASP A 60 1.78 -1.50 17.51
CA ASP A 60 1.92 -0.07 17.21
C ASP A 60 1.38 0.78 18.36
N GLU A 61 2.19 1.73 18.83
CA GLU A 61 1.83 2.64 19.94
C GLU A 61 0.72 3.63 19.54
N TYR A 62 0.56 3.87 18.24
CA TYR A 62 -0.41 4.80 17.65
C TYR A 62 -0.94 4.22 16.33
N SER A 63 -2.14 4.64 15.91
CA SER A 63 -2.71 4.19 14.64
C SER A 63 -1.92 4.75 13.46
N MET A 64 -1.11 3.89 12.85
CA MET A 64 -0.33 4.19 11.65
C MET A 64 -1.23 4.47 10.45
N GLU A 65 -2.38 3.80 10.37
CA GLU A 65 -3.39 3.92 9.31
C GLU A 65 -3.97 5.34 9.29
N THR A 66 -4.21 5.89 10.49
CA THR A 66 -4.69 7.26 10.65
C THR A 66 -3.62 8.26 10.20
N TRP A 67 -2.36 8.04 10.56
CA TRP A 67 -1.25 8.90 10.13
C TRP A 67 -0.98 8.84 8.63
N GLU A 68 -1.08 7.65 8.04
CA GLU A 68 -1.02 7.46 6.59
C GLU A 68 -2.13 8.24 5.89
N GLU A 69 -3.34 8.24 6.45
CA GLU A 69 -4.46 8.99 5.89
C GLU A 69 -4.26 10.49 5.95
N ILE A 70 -3.78 10.98 7.10
CA ILE A 70 -3.41 12.39 7.25
C ILE A 70 -2.33 12.77 6.24
N ALA A 71 -1.31 11.93 6.03
CA ALA A 71 -0.24 12.19 5.07
C ALA A 71 -0.77 12.27 3.63
N LEU A 72 -1.68 11.38 3.23
CA LEU A 72 -2.30 11.41 1.90
C LEU A 72 -3.20 12.64 1.72
N ARG A 73 -3.97 13.02 2.76
CA ARG A 73 -4.76 14.27 2.74
C ARG A 73 -3.88 15.50 2.59
N LEU A 74 -2.77 15.58 3.32
CA LEU A 74 -1.81 16.68 3.21
C LEU A 74 -1.16 16.72 1.82
N GLY A 75 -0.84 15.56 1.25
CA GLY A 75 -0.34 15.45 -0.12
C GLY A 75 -1.33 16.00 -1.15
N ASP A 76 -2.60 15.62 -1.05
CA ASP A 76 -3.67 16.13 -1.92
C ASP A 76 -3.83 17.66 -1.81
N GLN A 77 -3.82 18.19 -0.58
CA GLN A 77 -3.86 19.64 -0.33
C GLN A 77 -2.63 20.38 -0.88
N ALA A 78 -1.49 19.71 -0.96
CA ALA A 78 -0.26 20.21 -1.56
C ALA A 78 -0.23 20.03 -3.10
N ALA A 79 -1.33 19.60 -3.72
CA ALA A 79 -1.43 19.28 -5.15
C ALA A 79 -0.46 18.18 -5.62
N ILE A 80 -0.07 17.29 -4.70
CA ILE A 80 0.67 16.06 -5.02
C ILE A 80 -0.36 15.01 -5.46
N ALA A 81 -0.07 14.29 -6.54
CA ALA A 81 -0.94 13.22 -7.00
C ALA A 81 -0.97 12.08 -5.97
N THR A 82 -2.11 11.89 -5.32
CA THR A 82 -2.35 10.83 -4.33
C THR A 82 -3.42 9.86 -4.83
N PRO A 83 -3.37 8.58 -4.40
CA PRO A 83 -4.44 7.64 -4.68
C PRO A 83 -5.68 8.05 -3.90
N GLN A 84 -6.85 7.71 -4.46
CA GLN A 84 -8.10 7.80 -3.70
C GLN A 84 -8.01 6.87 -2.49
N HIS A 85 -8.34 7.39 -1.32
CA HIS A 85 -8.17 6.69 -0.06
C HIS A 85 -9.33 6.98 0.89
N GLU A 86 -9.53 6.09 1.86
CA GLU A 86 -10.59 6.18 2.87
C GLU A 86 -10.14 5.48 4.15
N LEU A 87 -10.33 6.12 5.30
CA LEU A 87 -10.15 5.50 6.61
C LEU A 87 -11.48 4.90 7.08
N ILE A 88 -11.52 3.59 7.28
CA ILE A 88 -12.71 2.86 7.72
C ILE A 88 -12.48 2.30 9.12
N GLU A 89 -13.44 2.53 10.02
CA GLU A 89 -13.42 1.92 11.33
C GLU A 89 -14.09 0.53 11.29
N VAL A 90 -13.38 -0.49 11.76
CA VAL A 90 -13.85 -1.88 11.78
C VAL A 90 -13.54 -2.47 13.14
N ALA A 91 -14.59 -2.87 13.88
CA ALA A 91 -14.46 -3.42 15.23
C ALA A 91 -13.63 -2.54 16.18
N GLY A 92 -13.72 -1.21 16.04
CA GLY A 92 -12.98 -0.25 16.85
C GLY A 92 -11.50 -0.07 16.45
N LYS A 93 -11.05 -0.72 15.38
CA LYS A 93 -9.70 -0.56 14.79
C LYS A 93 -9.81 0.22 13.47
N ALA A 94 -8.91 1.16 13.23
CA ALA A 94 -8.87 1.93 11.98
C ALA A 94 -8.17 1.12 10.88
N VAL A 95 -8.78 1.03 9.71
CA VAL A 95 -8.27 0.33 8.53
C VAL A 95 -8.19 1.31 7.38
N MET A 96 -7.02 1.45 6.78
CA MET A 96 -6.81 2.36 5.66
C MET A 96 -7.06 1.64 4.34
N LEU A 97 -8.01 2.13 3.56
CA LEU A 97 -8.24 1.69 2.18
C LEU A 97 -7.60 2.66 1.21
N SER A 98 -6.84 2.13 0.25
CA SER A 98 -6.26 2.90 -0.85
C SER A 98 -6.57 2.23 -2.19
N ARG A 99 -7.11 2.99 -3.13
CA ARG A 99 -7.45 2.48 -4.47
C ARG A 99 -6.17 2.19 -5.25
N ARG A 100 -6.14 1.01 -5.90
CA ARG A 100 -4.99 0.62 -6.72
C ARG A 100 -4.82 1.51 -7.93
N PHE A 101 -3.76 2.31 -7.94
CA PHE A 101 -3.39 3.16 -9.08
C PHE A 101 -2.85 2.33 -10.26
N ASP A 102 -2.38 1.10 -10.02
CA ASP A 102 -1.87 0.17 -11.04
C ASP A 102 -2.99 -0.54 -11.83
N ARG A 103 -4.24 -0.09 -11.68
CA ARG A 103 -5.41 -0.60 -12.40
C ARG A 103 -6.23 0.52 -13.00
N LYS A 104 -6.48 0.43 -14.29
CA LYS A 104 -7.45 1.26 -15.02
C LYS A 104 -8.47 0.34 -15.69
N SER A 105 -9.60 0.13 -15.03
CA SER A 105 -10.60 -0.90 -15.41
C SER A 105 -9.94 -2.28 -15.55
N ALA A 106 -10.01 -2.91 -16.72
CA ALA A 106 -9.40 -4.22 -16.98
C ALA A 106 -7.89 -4.15 -17.28
N ILE A 107 -7.32 -2.94 -17.44
CA ILE A 107 -5.93 -2.76 -17.85
C ILE A 107 -5.05 -2.57 -16.61
N ARG A 108 -3.98 -3.38 -16.53
CA ARG A 108 -2.91 -3.20 -15.56
C ARG A 108 -1.92 -2.17 -16.08
N VAL A 109 -1.69 -1.12 -15.30
CA VAL A 109 -0.61 -0.16 -15.54
C VAL A 109 0.64 -0.70 -14.85
N LEU A 110 1.72 -0.87 -15.60
CA LEU A 110 2.98 -1.34 -15.04
C LEU A 110 3.62 -0.21 -14.22
N PHE A 111 4.05 -0.51 -13.01
CA PHE A 111 4.84 0.39 -12.18
C PHE A 111 6.00 -0.39 -11.57
N CYS A 112 7.08 0.30 -11.23
CA CYS A 112 8.24 -0.28 -10.57
C CYS A 112 8.58 0.55 -9.32
N GLN A 113 8.90 -0.12 -8.22
CA GLN A 113 9.33 0.55 -7.00
C GLN A 113 10.75 1.12 -7.17
N ARG A 114 11.02 2.27 -6.55
CA ARG A 114 12.34 2.90 -6.50
C ARG A 114 13.49 1.91 -6.21
N MET A 115 13.35 1.07 -5.18
CA MET A 115 14.40 0.11 -4.80
C MET A 115 14.69 -0.88 -5.93
N ALA A 116 13.64 -1.42 -6.56
CA ALA A 116 13.78 -2.29 -7.71
C ALA A 116 14.38 -1.56 -8.93
N MET A 117 14.03 -0.30 -9.17
CA MET A 117 14.62 0.51 -10.25
C MET A 117 16.12 0.79 -10.02
N MET A 118 16.53 0.98 -8.76
CA MET A 118 17.93 1.25 -8.41
C MET A 118 18.75 -0.03 -8.21
N GLY A 119 18.14 -1.22 -8.26
CA GLY A 119 18.79 -2.48 -7.90
C GLY A 119 19.25 -2.54 -6.45
N ALA A 120 18.68 -1.69 -5.58
CA ALA A 120 19.06 -1.55 -4.18
C ALA A 120 18.38 -2.62 -3.33
N ARG A 121 19.06 -3.09 -2.29
CA ARG A 121 18.53 -4.10 -1.35
C ARG A 121 17.82 -3.44 -0.17
N ASP A 122 16.89 -4.16 0.46
CA ASP A 122 16.23 -3.69 1.67
C ASP A 122 17.28 -3.33 2.75
N GLY A 123 17.16 -2.11 3.28
CA GLY A 123 18.12 -1.53 4.23
C GLY A 123 19.24 -0.69 3.62
N GLU A 124 19.44 -0.73 2.29
CA GLU A 124 20.41 0.16 1.62
C GLU A 124 19.85 1.57 1.48
N ARG A 125 20.63 2.56 1.91
CA ARG A 125 20.29 3.97 1.75
C ARG A 125 20.63 4.42 0.33
N GLY A 126 19.61 4.71 -0.47
CA GLY A 126 19.79 5.45 -1.71
C GLY A 126 19.95 6.95 -1.45
N ASN A 127 20.69 7.65 -2.29
CA ASN A 127 20.78 9.11 -2.25
C ASN A 127 19.83 9.76 -3.28
N TYR A 128 19.45 11.01 -3.05
CA TYR A 128 18.53 11.73 -3.94
C TYR A 128 19.02 11.83 -5.40
N PRO A 129 20.33 12.05 -5.68
CA PRO A 129 20.85 12.03 -7.05
C PRO A 129 20.63 10.69 -7.78
N GLU A 130 20.88 9.55 -7.12
CA GLU A 130 20.62 8.22 -7.70
C GLU A 130 19.16 8.02 -8.10
N ILE A 131 18.23 8.57 -7.31
CA ILE A 131 16.80 8.52 -7.64
C ILE A 131 16.51 9.33 -8.90
N VAL A 132 17.10 10.52 -9.03
CA VAL A 132 16.94 11.37 -10.22
C VAL A 132 17.52 10.69 -11.46
N ASP A 133 18.71 10.09 -11.34
CA ASP A 133 19.37 9.37 -12.42
C ASP A 133 18.55 8.14 -12.85
N ALA A 134 18.02 7.37 -11.89
CA ALA A 134 17.15 6.23 -12.18
C ALA A 134 15.85 6.65 -12.89
N LEU A 135 15.23 7.76 -12.46
CA LEU A 135 14.05 8.32 -13.12
C LEU A 135 14.35 8.82 -14.53
N ALA A 136 15.53 9.42 -14.75
CA ALA A 136 15.95 9.88 -16.07
C ALA A 136 16.21 8.70 -17.04
N GLN A 137 16.74 7.58 -16.54
CA GLN A 137 17.05 6.40 -17.33
C GLN A 137 15.84 5.50 -17.62
N HIS A 138 14.89 5.41 -16.68
CA HIS A 138 13.82 4.41 -16.70
C HIS A 138 12.39 4.97 -16.65
N GLY A 139 12.21 6.28 -16.48
CA GLY A 139 10.90 6.92 -16.45
C GLY A 139 10.21 6.94 -17.83
N ALA A 140 8.92 6.64 -17.86
CA ALA A 140 8.10 6.71 -19.08
C ALA A 140 7.75 8.16 -19.45
N GLN A 141 7.61 9.05 -18.45
CA GLN A 141 7.46 10.49 -18.56
C GLN A 141 8.15 11.18 -17.37
N GLY A 142 9.30 11.83 -17.61
CA GLY A 142 10.21 12.29 -16.54
C GLY A 142 9.67 13.26 -15.47
N LYS A 143 8.50 13.88 -15.64
CA LYS A 143 7.89 14.79 -14.63
C LYS A 143 6.76 14.17 -13.80
N PRO A 144 5.74 13.51 -14.37
CA PRO A 144 4.70 12.86 -13.57
C PRO A 144 5.20 11.60 -12.83
N ASP A 145 6.22 10.90 -13.33
CA ASP A 145 6.70 9.65 -12.73
C ASP A 145 7.47 9.88 -11.41
N ALA A 146 8.10 11.04 -11.25
CA ALA A 146 8.83 11.40 -10.03
C ALA A 146 7.91 11.53 -8.79
N LEU A 147 6.63 11.88 -9.00
CA LEU A 147 5.64 12.06 -7.93
C LEU A 147 5.04 10.73 -7.45
N LEU A 148 4.92 9.73 -8.34
CA LEU A 148 4.42 8.39 -8.01
C LEU A 148 5.33 7.64 -7.01
N ALA A 149 6.62 7.96 -7.00
CA ALA A 149 7.60 7.33 -6.10
C ALA A 149 7.36 7.67 -4.60
N ILE A 150 6.75 8.82 -4.30
CA ILE A 150 6.50 9.26 -2.91
C ILE A 150 5.38 8.45 -2.26
N VAL A 151 4.34 8.09 -3.02
CA VAL A 151 3.21 7.29 -2.54
C VAL A 151 3.61 5.84 -2.24
N GLY A 152 4.61 5.31 -2.97
CA GLY A 152 5.11 3.95 -2.77
C GLY A 152 5.81 3.71 -1.43
N TRP A 153 6.18 4.76 -0.69
CA TRP A 153 6.84 4.61 0.61
C TRP A 153 5.88 4.11 1.69
N SER A 154 4.64 4.59 1.69
CA SER A 154 3.65 4.26 2.71
C SER A 154 3.08 2.84 2.56
N LEU A 155 3.04 2.32 1.34
CA LEU A 155 2.54 0.98 1.03
C LEU A 155 3.54 -0.16 1.29
N THR A 156 4.75 0.10 1.79
CA THR A 156 5.79 -0.94 1.94
C THR A 156 6.65 -0.85 3.20
N CYS A 157 6.45 0.16 4.05
CA CYS A 157 7.01 0.19 5.40
C CYS A 157 6.08 -0.46 6.43
#